data_AF-A0A6G1HY14-F1
#
_entry.id   AF-A0A6G1HY14-F1
#
_cell.length_a   1.000
_cell.length_b   1.000
_cell.length_c   1.000
_cell.angle_alpha   90.00
_cell.angle_beta   90.00
_cell.angle_gamma   90.00
#
_symmetry.space_group_name_H-M   'P 1'
#
loop_
_entity.id
_entity.type
_entity.pdbx_description
1 polymer ?
#
loop_
_entity_poly.entity_id
_entity_poly.type
_entity_poly.pdbx_seq_one_letter_code
_entity_poly.pdbx_strand_id
1 'polypeptide(L)'
;MADLTRDEKERLVDFSHEYFQLVELDLLRWPAPTLLKKPQAQQWLYEMLFENVKYAPPLRYQLRILKRLIKTIEGAIDDPEEDVGCSVS
;
A
#
# COMPACT_ATOMS: atom_id res chain seq x y z
N MET A 1 -17.36 -5.59 -8.73
CA MET A 1 -16.05 -5.26 -8.13
C MET A 1 -15.02 -6.18 -8.74
N ALA A 2 -13.98 -5.66 -9.39
CA ALA A 2 -12.93 -6.52 -9.95
C ALA A 2 -12.16 -7.20 -8.81
N ASP A 3 -11.98 -8.51 -8.92
CA ASP A 3 -11.10 -9.27 -8.04
C ASP A 3 -9.64 -8.90 -8.32
N LEU A 4 -8.74 -9.11 -7.36
CA LEU A 4 -7.31 -8.90 -7.58
C LEU A 4 -6.81 -9.97 -8.56
N THR A 5 -6.05 -9.56 -9.57
CA THR A 5 -5.41 -10.52 -10.49
C THR A 5 -4.41 -11.39 -9.75
N ARG A 6 -4.04 -12.53 -10.33
CA ARG A 6 -3.06 -13.44 -9.72
C ARG A 6 -1.73 -12.73 -9.46
N ASP A 7 -1.21 -12.01 -10.44
CA ASP A 7 0.06 -11.29 -10.31
C ASP A 7 0.02 -10.21 -9.22
N GLU A 8 -1.12 -9.54 -9.06
CA GLU A 8 -1.33 -8.56 -8.01
C GLU A 8 -1.36 -9.21 -6.63
N LYS A 9 -2.02 -10.36 -6.48
CA LYS A 9 -2.01 -11.15 -5.25
C LYS A 9 -0.60 -11.61 -4.90
N GLU A 10 0.16 -12.11 -5.89
CA GLU A 10 1.55 -12.55 -5.69
C GLU A 10 2.43 -11.40 -5.17
N ARG A 11 2.30 -10.19 -5.74
CA ARG A 11 3.03 -9.00 -5.25
C ARG A 11 2.69 -8.63 -3.80
N LEU A 12 1.42 -8.75 -3.41
CA LEU A 12 1.00 -8.47 -2.03
C LEU A 12 1.51 -9.53 -1.05
N VAL A 13 1.55 -10.80 -1.48
CA VAL A 13 2.11 -11.92 -0.69
C VAL A 13 3.61 -11.75 -0.47
N ASP A 14 4.37 -11.44 -1.52
CA ASP A 14 5.81 -11.19 -1.42
C ASP A 14 6.12 -10.05 -0.45
N PHE A 15 5.40 -8.94 -0.58
CA PHE A 15 5.51 -7.81 0.34
C PHE A 15 5.21 -8.21 1.79
N SER A 16 4.20 -9.07 2.00
CA SER A 16 3.82 -9.54 3.33
C SER A 16 4.91 -10.42 3.95
N HIS A 17 5.53 -11.29 3.17
CA HIS A 17 6.66 -12.09 3.64
C HIS A 17 7.83 -11.21 4.08
N GLU A 18 8.21 -10.23 3.27
CA GLU A 18 9.29 -9.28 3.61
C GLU A 18 8.95 -8.44 4.84
N TYR A 19 7.68 -8.05 5.01
CA TYR A 19 7.18 -7.38 6.21
C TYR A 19 7.41 -8.22 7.47
N PHE A 20 7.05 -9.51 7.44
CA PHE A 20 7.25 -10.42 8.57
C PHE A 20 8.71 -10.78 8.82
N GLN A 21 9.56 -10.70 7.80
CA GLN A 21 11.01 -10.86 7.92
C GLN A 21 11.73 -9.61 8.45
N LEU A 22 11.01 -8.53 8.74
CA LEU A 22 11.59 -7.26 9.22
C LEU A 22 12.61 -6.66 8.23
N VAL A 23 12.39 -6.87 6.93
CA VAL A 23 13.23 -6.30 5.87
C VAL A 23 13.25 -4.77 6.00
N GLU A 24 14.41 -4.15 5.76
CA GLU A 24 14.50 -2.70 5.85
C GLU A 24 13.60 -2.00 4.83
N LEU A 25 13.03 -0.85 5.21
CA LEU A 25 12.05 -0.12 4.39
C LEU A 25 12.53 0.19 2.96
N ASP A 26 13.82 0.45 2.80
CA ASP A 26 14.42 0.82 1.52
C ASP A 26 14.70 -0.40 0.62
N LEU A 27 14.68 -1.61 1.19
CA LEU A 27 14.90 -2.88 0.51
C LEU A 27 13.60 -3.64 0.23
N LEU A 28 12.50 -3.28 0.91
CA LEU A 28 11.18 -3.83 0.69
C LEU A 28 10.70 -3.63 -0.75
N ARG A 29 10.13 -4.68 -1.32
CA ARG A 29 9.48 -4.68 -2.62
C ARG A 29 8.09 -4.09 -2.49
N TRP A 30 8.02 -2.76 -2.47
CA TRP A 30 6.78 -2.02 -2.36
C TRP A 30 5.81 -2.37 -3.51
N PRO A 31 4.54 -2.69 -3.21
CA PRO A 31 3.52 -2.87 -4.23
C PRO A 31 3.33 -1.58 -5.03
N ALA A 32 2.96 -1.71 -6.31
CA ALA A 32 2.79 -0.57 -7.20
C ALA A 32 1.69 0.39 -6.68
N PRO A 33 1.83 1.72 -6.85
CA PRO A 33 0.81 2.67 -6.38
C PRO A 33 -0.58 2.42 -6.99
N THR A 34 -0.64 1.99 -8.26
CA THR A 34 -1.88 1.60 -8.95
C THR A 34 -2.59 0.40 -8.32
N LEU A 35 -1.81 -0.53 -7.74
CA LEU A 35 -2.33 -1.67 -6.98
C LEU A 35 -2.78 -1.22 -5.59
N LEU A 36 -1.99 -0.40 -4.90
CA LEU A 36 -2.32 0.11 -3.56
C LEU A 36 -3.57 1.00 -3.52
N LYS A 37 -3.93 1.66 -4.64
CA LYS A 37 -5.20 2.38 -4.78
C LYS A 37 -6.44 1.48 -4.71
N LYS A 38 -6.31 0.19 -5.07
CA LYS A 38 -7.47 -0.70 -5.15
C LYS A 38 -7.99 -0.99 -3.74
N PRO A 39 -9.29 -0.76 -3.46
CA PRO A 39 -9.87 -1.06 -2.15
C PRO A 39 -9.64 -2.51 -1.72
N GLN A 40 -9.68 -3.45 -2.67
CA GLN A 40 -9.43 -4.87 -2.42
C GLN A 40 -7.99 -5.13 -1.95
N ALA A 41 -7.00 -4.42 -2.49
CA ALA A 41 -5.60 -4.56 -2.08
C ALA A 41 -5.38 -3.96 -0.69
N GLN A 42 -5.99 -2.81 -0.40
CA GLN A 42 -5.93 -2.18 0.92
C GLN A 42 -6.55 -3.07 2.00
N GLN A 43 -7.73 -3.62 1.72
CA GLN A 43 -8.41 -4.55 2.62
C GLN A 43 -7.56 -5.80 2.86
N TRP A 44 -7.03 -6.41 1.79
CA TRP A 44 -6.18 -7.59 1.90
C TRP A 44 -4.92 -7.33 2.75
N LEU A 45 -4.25 -6.18 2.55
CA LEU A 45 -3.08 -5.81 3.35
C LEU A 45 -3.44 -5.58 4.82
N TYR A 46 -4.59 -4.97 5.09
CA TYR A 46 -5.07 -4.78 6.45
C TYR A 46 -5.29 -6.12 7.17
N GLU A 47 -6.04 -7.01 6.53
CA GLU A 47 -6.34 -8.35 7.04
C GLU A 47 -5.07 -9.17 7.29
N MET A 48 -4.10 -9.12 6.36
CA MET A 48 -2.89 -9.94 6.44
C MET A 48 -1.83 -9.38 7.39
N LEU A 49 -1.69 -8.06 7.49
CA LEU A 49 -0.55 -7.43 8.19
C LEU A 49 -0.90 -6.86 9.57
N PHE A 50 -2.18 -6.52 9.79
CA PHE A 50 -2.59 -5.75 10.97
C PHE A 50 -3.76 -6.40 11.73
N GLU A 51 -4.66 -7.11 11.07
CA GLU A 51 -5.80 -7.74 11.73
C GLU A 51 -5.43 -9.07 12.40
N ASN A 52 -5.56 -9.15 13.72
CA ASN A 52 -5.42 -10.38 14.51
C ASN A 52 -4.12 -11.18 14.26
N VAL A 53 -3.03 -10.48 13.94
CA VAL A 53 -1.73 -11.10 13.65
C VAL A 53 -1.05 -11.59 14.93
N LYS A 54 -0.97 -12.92 15.10
CA LYS A 54 -0.41 -13.58 16.29
C LYS A 54 1.05 -13.23 16.58
N TYR A 55 1.86 -13.03 15.53
CA TYR A 55 3.29 -12.73 15.62
C TYR A 55 3.60 -11.46 14.83
N ALA A 56 2.96 -10.35 15.23
CA ALA A 56 3.15 -9.09 14.55
C ALA A 56 4.57 -8.53 14.79
N PRO A 57 5.18 -7.88 13.78
CA PRO A 57 6.41 -7.12 13.94
C PRO A 57 6.35 -6.09 15.09
N PRO A 58 7.50 -5.56 15.57
CA PRO A 58 7.49 -4.49 16.57
C PRO A 58 6.68 -3.28 16.12
N LEU A 59 5.90 -2.67 17.03
CA LEU A 59 4.99 -1.55 16.71
C LEU A 59 5.66 -0.41 15.94
N ARG A 60 6.93 -0.08 16.28
CA ARG A 60 7.69 0.95 15.56
C ARG A 60 7.88 0.63 14.08
N TYR A 61 8.14 -0.64 13.76
CA TYR A 61 8.28 -1.10 12.39
C TYR A 61 6.94 -1.05 11.66
N GLN A 62 5.87 -1.56 12.29
CA GLN A 62 4.50 -1.48 11.75
C GLN A 62 4.11 -0.04 11.37
N LEU A 63 4.36 0.92 12.27
CA LEU A 63 4.06 2.34 12.03
C LEU A 63 4.87 2.93 10.88
N ARG A 64 6.13 2.55 10.71
CA ARG A 64 6.96 3.01 9.58
C ARG A 64 6.40 2.49 8.26
N ILE A 65 6.02 1.22 8.21
CA ILE A 65 5.42 0.60 7.03
C ILE A 65 4.07 1.26 6.70
N LEU A 66 3.20 1.40 7.70
CA LEU A 66 1.88 2.02 7.54
C LEU A 66 2.00 3.46 7.03
N LYS A 67 2.89 4.28 7.59
CA LYS A 67 3.12 5.65 7.12
C LYS A 67 3.55 5.70 5.66
N ARG A 68 4.39 4.75 5.23
CA ARG A 68 4.85 4.68 3.84
C ARG A 68 3.74 4.19 2.90
N LEU A 69 2.93 3.21 3.32
CA LEU A 69 1.75 2.78 2.58
C LEU A 69 0.77 3.94 2.36
N ILE A 70 0.41 4.64 3.43
CA ILE A 70 -0.50 5.80 3.39
C ILE A 70 0.04 6.86 2.43
N LYS A 71 1.30 7.29 2.61
CA LYS A 71 1.93 8.29 1.73
C LYS A 71 1.93 7.86 0.26
N THR A 72 2.12 6.57 -0.01
CA THR A 72 2.14 6.03 -1.38
C THR A 72 0.72 6.01 -1.97
N ILE A 73 -0.29 5.67 -1.17
CA ILE A 73 -1.70 5.70 -1.59
C ILE A 73 -2.14 7.14 -1.85
N GLU A 74 -1.89 8.05 -0.91
CA GLU A 74 -2.22 9.48 -1.02
C GLU A 74 -1.58 10.10 -2.25
N GLY A 75 -0.26 9.92 -2.44
CA GLY A 75 0.43 10.46 -3.61
C GLY A 75 0.07 9.76 -4.92
N ALA A 76 -0.55 8.58 -4.86
CA ALA A 76 -1.06 7.94 -6.05
C ALA A 76 -2.38 8.59 -6.47
N ILE A 77 -3.26 8.94 -5.52
CA ILE A 77 -4.56 9.57 -5.78
C ILE A 77 -4.29 10.94 -6.41
N ASP A 78 -4.16 10.96 -7.74
CA ASP A 78 -4.10 12.18 -8.55
C ASP A 78 -5.27 13.08 -8.17
N ASP A 79 -4.92 14.31 -7.80
CA ASP A 79 -5.83 15.40 -7.58
C ASP A 79 -6.39 15.84 -8.95
N PRO A 80 -7.70 15.76 -9.20
CA PRO A 80 -8.28 16.16 -10.48
C PRO A 80 -8.36 17.70 -10.67
N GLU A 81 -7.68 18.53 -9.86
CA GLU A 81 -7.74 20.00 -9.98
C GLU A 81 -6.56 20.67 -10.73
N GLU A 82 -5.79 19.95 -11.56
CA GLU A 82 -4.94 20.59 -12.57
C GLU A 82 -5.60 20.53 -13.95
N ASP A 83 -6.54 21.46 -14.23
CA ASP A 83 -6.70 22.19 -15.51
C ASP A 83 -8.11 22.82 -15.68
N VAL A 84 -8.57 23.63 -14.72
CA VAL A 84 -9.58 24.68 -14.99
C VAL A 84 -9.06 26.02 -14.49
N GLY A 85 -7.82 26.33 -14.90
CA GLY A 85 -7.28 27.68 -14.85
C GLY A 85 -7.99 28.54 -15.88
N CYS A 86 -9.14 29.08 -15.50
CA CYS A 86 -9.77 30.22 -16.13
C CYS A 86 -8.73 31.33 -16.36
N SER A 87 -8.21 31.44 -17.58
CA SER A 87 -7.55 32.66 -18.06
C SER A 87 -8.53 33.40 -18.97
N VAL A 88 -9.52 34.01 -18.33
CA VAL A 88 -10.16 35.19 -18.90
C VAL A 88 -9.41 36.38 -18.35
N SER A 89 -8.54 36.97 -19.17
CA SER A 89 -8.17 38.40 -19.17
C SER A 89 -7.30 38.71 -20.38
#